data_AF-A0A554JB40-F1
#
_entry.id   AF-A0A554JB40-F1
#
_cell.length_a   1.000
_cell.length_b   1.000
_cell.length_c   1.000
_cell.angle_alpha   90.00
_cell.angle_beta   90.00
_cell.angle_gamma   90.00
#
_symmetry.space_group_name_H-M   'P 1'
#
loop_
_entity.id
_entity.type
_entity.pdbx_description
1 polymer ?
#
loop_
_entity_poly.entity_id
_entity_poly.type
_entity_poly.pdbx_seq_one_letter_code
_entity_poly.pdbx_strand_id
1 'polypeptide(L)'
;MSTDPFVPFDDDVFGLPKTESELTEPSGSIESAESAPIAPPKPDQQLSYQSPLLTDQPTAPRLPGTFGDEDFAARADGYRIRVDRDLCIGAASCVALAPEIFQLDNDGIAIITDADGATVEALLEAAKSCPTNAIIIEDPAGNQIWP
;
A
#
# COMPACT_ATOMS: atom_id res chain seq x y z
N MET A 1 -45.87 -20.07 -2.22
CA MET A 1 -45.64 -18.80 -1.51
C MET A 1 -44.99 -19.15 -0.18
N SER A 2 -43.71 -18.83 -0.04
CA SER A 2 -42.90 -19.10 1.16
C SER A 2 -43.05 -17.97 2.18
N THR A 3 -43.22 -18.37 3.43
CA THR A 3 -43.41 -17.60 4.67
C THR A 3 -42.58 -18.36 5.73
N ASP A 4 -41.81 -17.82 6.66
CA ASP A 4 -41.43 -16.43 6.98
C ASP A 4 -39.92 -16.40 7.36
N PRO A 5 -39.31 -15.24 7.69
CA PRO A 5 -37.87 -15.15 7.96
C PRO A 5 -37.48 -15.52 9.42
N PHE A 6 -36.22 -15.22 9.78
CA PHE A 6 -35.62 -15.21 11.14
C PHE A 6 -35.00 -16.55 11.59
N VAL A 7 -33.68 -16.67 11.42
CA VAL A 7 -32.88 -17.68 12.13
C VAL A 7 -31.78 -16.97 12.93
N PRO A 8 -32.02 -16.64 14.20
CA PRO A 8 -31.00 -16.51 15.21
C PRO A 8 -30.73 -17.91 15.81
N PHE A 9 -29.48 -18.32 15.91
CA PHE A 9 -29.05 -19.53 16.62
C PHE A 9 -27.77 -19.14 17.38
N ASP A 10 -27.90 -18.86 18.68
CA ASP A 10 -27.46 -19.75 19.79
C ASP A 10 -25.92 -19.78 19.87
N ASP A 11 -25.25 -18.90 20.62
CA ASP A 11 -25.16 -18.84 22.09
C ASP A 11 -25.18 -20.23 22.78
N ASP A 12 -24.00 -20.59 23.28
CA ASP A 12 -23.77 -21.52 24.39
C ASP A 12 -24.00 -23.03 24.17
N VAL A 13 -22.93 -23.71 23.71
CA VAL A 13 -22.67 -25.11 24.06
C VAL A 13 -21.40 -25.17 24.93
N PHE A 14 -21.61 -25.06 26.25
CA PHE A 14 -21.16 -26.02 27.26
C PHE A 14 -20.08 -27.00 26.76
N GLY A 15 -18.81 -26.95 27.18
CA GLY A 15 -18.37 -26.94 28.57
C GLY A 15 -18.45 -28.34 29.18
N LEU A 16 -17.38 -29.14 29.08
CA LEU A 16 -16.99 -30.27 29.95
C LEU A 16 -15.54 -30.71 29.60
N PRO A 17 -14.79 -31.44 30.45
CA PRO A 17 -14.51 -31.23 31.87
C PRO A 17 -12.99 -31.39 32.21
N LYS A 18 -12.59 -31.01 33.44
CA LYS A 18 -11.27 -31.28 34.04
C LYS A 18 -10.97 -32.78 34.14
N THR A 19 -9.73 -33.20 33.88
CA THR A 19 -9.00 -34.21 34.69
C THR A 19 -7.49 -34.10 34.48
N GLU A 20 -6.79 -33.99 35.61
CA GLU A 20 -5.37 -34.23 35.84
C GLU A 20 -4.87 -35.55 35.23
N SER A 21 -3.62 -35.57 34.74
CA SER A 21 -2.55 -36.39 35.32
C SER A 21 -1.24 -36.23 34.54
N GLU A 22 -0.22 -35.83 35.28
CA GLU A 22 1.20 -36.22 35.21
C GLU A 22 1.86 -36.44 33.83
N LEU A 23 2.86 -35.60 33.56
CA LEU A 23 4.11 -36.03 32.92
C LEU A 23 5.26 -35.16 33.45
N THR A 24 5.77 -35.59 34.60
CA THR A 24 7.19 -35.77 34.95
C THR A 24 8.21 -34.82 34.30
N GLU A 25 8.82 -33.97 35.15
CA GLU A 25 10.13 -33.36 34.93
C GLU A 25 11.22 -34.45 34.77
N PRO A 26 12.26 -34.18 33.97
CA PRO A 26 13.52 -33.92 34.67
C PRO A 26 14.40 -32.85 34.01
N SER A 27 14.98 -32.03 34.90
CA SER A 27 16.34 -31.45 34.88
C SER A 27 17.16 -31.60 33.60
N GLY A 28 17.55 -30.45 33.02
CA GLY A 28 18.67 -30.41 32.07
C GLY A 28 18.90 -29.05 31.44
N SER A 29 19.89 -28.33 32.00
CA SER A 29 20.73 -27.34 31.32
C SER A 29 20.13 -25.97 30.97
N ILE A 30 20.37 -25.07 31.92
CA ILE A 30 20.79 -23.67 31.69
C ILE A 30 21.85 -23.55 30.57
N GLU A 31 21.79 -22.41 29.85
CA GLU A 31 22.86 -21.65 29.17
C GLU A 31 22.27 -21.06 27.88
N SER A 32 21.92 -19.77 27.85
CA SER A 32 22.82 -18.64 27.57
C SER A 32 22.53 -18.09 26.18
N ALA A 33 21.78 -17.00 26.12
CA ALA A 33 22.00 -15.96 25.12
C ALA A 33 21.52 -14.65 25.74
N GLU A 34 22.46 -14.00 26.40
CA GLU A 34 22.36 -12.69 27.02
C GLU A 34 21.86 -11.62 26.05
N SER A 35 21.03 -10.74 26.63
CA SER A 35 20.88 -9.34 26.24
C SER A 35 22.20 -8.69 25.83
N ALA A 36 22.25 -8.18 24.60
CA ALA A 36 23.29 -7.27 24.10
C ALA A 36 22.80 -5.80 24.11
N PRO A 37 23.69 -4.81 24.31
CA PRO A 37 23.27 -3.43 24.58
C PRO A 37 23.05 -2.53 23.35
N ILE A 38 22.05 -1.65 23.46
CA ILE A 38 21.98 -0.34 22.78
C ILE A 38 23.22 0.48 23.14
N ALA A 39 23.97 0.97 22.14
CA ALA A 39 24.73 2.22 22.27
C ALA A 39 25.06 2.85 20.90
N PRO A 40 24.99 4.19 20.77
CA PRO A 40 25.30 4.95 19.56
C PRO A 40 26.79 5.31 19.46
N PRO A 41 27.27 5.66 18.25
CA PRO A 41 28.26 6.72 18.15
C PRO A 41 27.82 7.84 17.19
N LYS A 42 27.82 9.09 17.68
CA LYS A 42 28.11 10.27 16.84
C LYS A 42 29.61 10.55 16.91
N PRO A 43 30.22 11.03 15.83
CA PRO A 43 30.72 12.41 15.84
C PRO A 43 30.40 13.13 14.51
N ASP A 44 29.88 14.35 14.54
CA ASP A 44 30.67 15.58 14.38
C ASP A 44 31.52 15.59 13.11
N GLN A 45 31.03 16.24 12.04
CA GLN A 45 31.85 17.05 11.11
C GLN A 45 31.00 18.07 10.35
N GLN A 46 31.57 19.28 10.21
CA GLN A 46 30.82 20.52 10.02
C GLN A 46 31.26 21.29 8.77
N LEU A 47 30.27 21.62 7.93
CA LEU A 47 30.25 22.71 6.95
C LEU A 47 31.61 23.20 6.39
N SER A 48 32.34 22.35 5.66
CA SER A 48 33.45 22.81 4.82
C SER A 48 33.46 22.07 3.47
N TYR A 49 33.76 22.81 2.41
CA TYR A 49 33.82 22.40 1.00
C TYR A 49 32.55 22.58 0.18
N GLN A 50 32.24 23.85 -0.07
CA GLN A 50 31.68 24.30 -1.33
C GLN A 50 32.45 23.69 -2.53
N SER A 51 31.69 23.00 -3.41
CA SER A 51 31.73 22.94 -4.90
C SER A 51 33.08 22.79 -5.63
N PRO A 52 33.20 21.91 -6.65
CA PRO A 52 32.45 22.13 -7.90
C PRO A 52 31.96 20.87 -8.66
N LEU A 53 30.99 21.14 -9.55
CA LEU A 53 30.47 20.38 -10.69
C LEU A 53 31.31 19.17 -11.17
N LEU A 54 30.70 17.97 -11.25
CA LEU A 54 30.52 17.19 -12.49
C LEU A 54 29.93 15.78 -12.19
N THR A 55 28.80 15.51 -12.84
CA THR A 55 28.46 14.22 -13.51
C THR A 55 28.54 12.91 -12.72
N ASP A 56 27.37 12.32 -12.42
CA ASP A 56 27.19 10.89 -12.68
C ASP A 56 25.72 10.48 -12.89
N GLN A 57 25.49 9.61 -13.88
CA GLN A 57 24.21 9.04 -14.33
C GLN A 57 24.55 7.69 -14.98
N PRO A 58 23.76 6.59 -14.80
CA PRO A 58 22.31 6.56 -14.98
C PRO A 58 21.60 5.83 -13.78
N THR A 59 20.32 5.41 -13.78
CA THR A 59 19.36 5.14 -14.87
C THR A 59 17.90 5.26 -14.43
N ALA A 60 17.06 5.89 -15.26
CA ALA A 60 15.67 5.48 -15.49
C ALA A 60 15.31 5.85 -16.95
N PRO A 61 14.57 5.02 -17.70
CA PRO A 61 14.20 5.35 -19.07
C PRO A 61 13.34 6.63 -19.06
N ARG A 62 13.86 7.69 -19.70
CA ARG A 62 13.13 8.94 -19.91
C ARG A 62 11.94 8.67 -20.82
N LEU A 63 10.76 8.57 -20.22
CA LEU A 63 9.46 8.82 -20.85
C LEU A 63 9.30 10.37 -21.02
N PRO A 64 8.44 10.87 -21.93
CA PRO A 64 8.76 12.12 -22.68
C PRO A 64 8.43 13.48 -22.03
N GLY A 65 8.11 13.57 -20.73
CA GLY A 65 7.64 14.80 -20.08
C GLY A 65 8.72 15.79 -19.61
N THR A 66 8.29 17.00 -19.19
CA THR A 66 9.16 18.05 -18.59
C THR A 66 8.42 19.01 -17.62
N PHE A 67 8.29 18.63 -16.35
CA PHE A 67 8.01 19.50 -15.18
C PHE A 67 6.69 20.31 -15.17
N GLY A 68 5.58 19.62 -15.43
CA GLY A 68 4.20 20.09 -15.35
C GLY A 68 3.31 19.01 -15.95
N ASP A 69 2.13 18.71 -15.39
CA ASP A 69 1.17 17.74 -15.96
C ASP A 69 1.64 16.27 -16.17
N GLU A 70 2.84 15.88 -15.70
CA GLU A 70 3.48 14.58 -15.99
C GLU A 70 2.84 13.34 -15.31
N ASP A 71 2.31 13.46 -14.09
CA ASP A 71 1.88 12.30 -13.26
C ASP A 71 0.59 11.60 -13.74
N PHE A 72 0.03 12.04 -14.87
CA PHE A 72 -1.17 11.43 -15.44
C PHE A 72 -0.81 10.24 -16.34
N ALA A 73 -1.19 9.04 -15.90
CA ALA A 73 -1.16 7.86 -16.73
C ALA A 73 -2.33 7.90 -17.73
N ALA A 74 -2.00 8.00 -19.02
CA ALA A 74 -2.97 7.99 -20.10
C ALA A 74 -3.29 6.55 -20.53
N ARG A 75 -4.59 6.28 -20.73
CA ARG A 75 -5.11 5.00 -21.21
C ARG A 75 -5.32 5.03 -22.73
N ALA A 76 -5.35 3.85 -23.34
CA ALA A 76 -5.72 3.65 -24.75
C ALA A 76 -7.14 4.16 -25.06
N ASP A 77 -8.05 4.10 -24.07
CA ASP A 77 -9.42 4.62 -24.15
C ASP A 77 -9.50 6.17 -24.09
N GLY A 78 -8.37 6.86 -23.91
CA GLY A 78 -8.27 8.32 -23.83
C GLY A 78 -8.49 8.91 -22.43
N TYR A 79 -8.85 8.08 -21.44
CA TYR A 79 -8.95 8.51 -20.04
C TYR A 79 -7.56 8.76 -19.44
N ARG A 80 -7.47 9.75 -18.55
CA ARG A 80 -6.24 10.07 -17.79
C ARG A 80 -6.45 9.78 -16.32
N ILE A 81 -5.44 9.21 -15.67
CA ILE A 81 -5.50 8.86 -14.24
C ILE A 81 -4.28 9.41 -13.54
N ARG A 82 -4.44 9.99 -12.35
CA ARG A 82 -3.33 10.43 -11.51
C ARG A 82 -3.57 9.99 -10.07
N VAL A 83 -2.48 9.65 -9.37
CA VAL A 83 -2.52 9.46 -7.92
C VAL A 83 -1.88 10.67 -7.25
N ASP A 84 -2.62 11.31 -6.36
CA ASP A 84 -2.12 12.38 -5.53
C ASP A 84 -1.37 11.82 -4.33
N ARG A 85 -0.05 12.01 -4.31
CA ARG A 85 0.83 11.45 -3.28
C ARG A 85 0.62 12.11 -1.92
N ASP A 86 0.18 13.38 -1.88
CA ASP A 86 -0.06 14.10 -0.64
C ASP A 86 -1.35 13.61 0.07
N LEU A 87 -2.34 13.15 -0.70
CA LEU A 87 -3.59 12.58 -0.16
C LEU A 87 -3.53 11.08 0.07
N CYS A 88 -2.58 10.38 -0.55
CA CYS A 88 -2.48 8.93 -0.44
C CYS A 88 -1.90 8.52 0.92
N ILE A 89 -2.73 7.89 1.75
CA ILE A 89 -2.32 7.34 3.05
C ILE A 89 -1.82 5.90 2.98
N GLY A 90 -1.68 5.33 1.78
CA GLY A 90 -1.24 3.95 1.61
C GLY A 90 -2.25 2.88 2.05
N ALA A 91 -3.55 3.15 1.97
CA ALA A 91 -4.60 2.22 2.38
C ALA A 91 -4.68 0.92 1.55
N ALA A 92 -3.98 0.85 0.41
CA ALA A 92 -3.95 -0.28 -0.53
C ALA A 92 -5.32 -0.73 -1.09
N SER A 93 -6.41 0.02 -0.87
CA SER A 93 -7.75 -0.38 -1.31
C SER A 93 -7.87 -0.42 -2.83
N CYS A 94 -7.18 0.49 -3.53
CA CYS A 94 -7.10 0.49 -4.99
C CYS A 94 -6.36 -0.73 -5.54
N VAL A 95 -5.28 -1.17 -4.88
CA VAL A 95 -4.53 -2.39 -5.24
C VAL A 95 -5.39 -3.64 -5.00
N ALA A 96 -6.22 -3.66 -3.97
CA ALA A 96 -7.12 -4.79 -3.70
C ALA A 96 -8.20 -4.97 -4.78
N LEU A 97 -8.67 -3.88 -5.39
CA LEU A 97 -9.70 -3.91 -6.44
C LEU A 97 -9.12 -3.99 -7.85
N ALA A 98 -8.02 -3.28 -8.11
CA ALA A 98 -7.35 -3.21 -9.40
C ALA A 98 -5.82 -3.36 -9.24
N PRO A 99 -5.35 -4.59 -8.90
CA PRO A 99 -3.92 -4.87 -8.74
C PRO A 99 -3.13 -4.79 -10.06
N GLU A 100 -3.83 -4.83 -11.20
CA GLU A 100 -3.22 -4.69 -12.53
C GLU A 100 -2.86 -3.24 -12.83
N ILE A 101 -3.62 -2.28 -12.28
CA ILE A 101 -3.43 -0.85 -12.51
C ILE A 101 -2.55 -0.21 -11.44
N PHE A 102 -2.81 -0.53 -10.18
CA PHE A 102 -2.19 0.12 -9.03
C PHE A 102 -1.22 -0.80 -8.30
N GLN A 103 -0.09 -0.24 -7.89
CA GLN A 103 0.86 -0.89 -7.00
C GLN A 103 1.29 0.09 -5.91
N LEU A 104 1.75 -0.42 -4.76
CA LEU A 104 2.37 0.43 -3.73
C LEU A 104 3.87 0.49 -3.94
N ASP A 105 4.43 1.69 -3.86
CA ASP A 105 5.87 1.91 -3.79
C ASP A 105 6.43 1.59 -2.38
N ASN A 106 7.73 1.71 -2.20
CA ASN A 106 8.41 1.43 -0.93
C ASN A 106 7.99 2.42 0.19
N ASP A 107 7.59 3.63 -0.18
CA ASP A 107 7.01 4.62 0.74
C ASP A 107 5.53 4.34 1.09
N GLY A 108 4.95 3.24 0.60
CA GLY A 108 3.54 2.90 0.83
C GLY A 108 2.57 3.78 0.04
N ILE A 109 3.05 4.52 -0.97
CA ILE A 109 2.22 5.38 -1.82
C ILE A 109 1.79 4.61 -3.07
N ALA A 110 0.52 4.76 -3.46
CA ALA A 110 0.01 4.14 -4.68
C ALA A 110 0.61 4.79 -5.93
N ILE A 111 1.07 3.95 -6.84
CA ILE A 111 1.60 4.30 -8.16
C ILE A 111 0.83 3.52 -9.22
N ILE A 112 0.80 4.06 -10.44
CA ILE A 112 0.13 3.43 -11.59
C ILE A 112 1.19 2.69 -12.39
N THR A 113 1.06 1.37 -12.51
CA THR A 113 1.98 0.52 -13.27
C THR A 113 1.51 0.30 -14.70
N ASP A 114 0.22 0.04 -14.88
CA ASP A 114 -0.38 -0.19 -16.18
C ASP A 114 -1.80 0.38 -16.23
N ALA A 115 -1.96 1.57 -16.82
CA ALA A 115 -3.24 2.28 -16.83
C ALA A 115 -4.33 1.51 -17.58
N ASP A 116 -3.94 0.69 -18.56
CA ASP A 116 -4.82 -0.12 -19.42
C ASP A 116 -5.09 -1.52 -18.88
N GLY A 117 -4.54 -1.88 -17.72
CA GLY A 117 -4.56 -3.23 -17.18
C GLY A 117 -5.96 -3.74 -16.80
N ALA A 118 -6.91 -2.84 -16.56
CA ALA A 118 -8.31 -3.20 -16.30
C ALA A 118 -9.27 -2.20 -16.96
N THR A 119 -10.57 -2.48 -16.97
CA THR A 119 -11.59 -1.60 -17.57
C THR A 119 -11.74 -0.27 -16.84
N VAL A 120 -12.30 0.74 -17.51
CA VAL A 120 -12.61 2.05 -16.91
C VAL A 120 -13.54 1.91 -15.70
N GLU A 121 -14.46 0.93 -15.73
CA GLU A 121 -15.36 0.64 -14.61
C GLU A 121 -14.59 0.15 -13.37
N ALA A 122 -13.68 -0.81 -13.55
CA ALA A 122 -12.84 -1.33 -12.48
C ALA A 122 -11.92 -0.24 -11.90
N LEU A 123 -11.36 0.61 -12.76
CA LEU A 123 -10.61 1.80 -12.37
C LEU A 123 -11.45 2.75 -11.52
N LEU A 124 -12.68 3.05 -11.95
CA LEU A 124 -13.58 3.95 -11.23
C LEU A 124 -13.99 3.37 -9.87
N GLU A 125 -14.27 2.06 -9.79
CA GLU A 125 -14.53 1.35 -8.54
C GLU A 125 -13.31 1.40 -7.60
N ALA A 126 -12.10 1.19 -8.13
CA ALA A 126 -10.86 1.32 -7.37
C ALA A 126 -10.65 2.74 -6.82
N ALA A 127 -10.96 3.75 -7.62
CA ALA A 127 -10.88 5.15 -7.22
C ALA A 127 -11.92 5.53 -6.15
N LYS A 128 -13.15 4.98 -6.23
CA LYS A 128 -14.20 5.15 -5.21
C LYS A 128 -13.87 4.47 -3.90
N SER A 129 -13.12 3.37 -3.93
CA SER A 129 -12.70 2.67 -2.72
C SER A 129 -11.63 3.42 -1.92
N CYS A 130 -11.01 4.46 -2.49
CA CYS A 130 -10.01 5.24 -1.79
C CYS A 130 -10.66 6.07 -0.67
N PRO A 131 -10.30 5.89 0.61
CA PRO A 131 -10.92 6.61 1.72
C PRO A 131 -10.59 8.11 1.74
N THR A 132 -9.52 8.52 1.04
CA THR A 132 -9.05 9.91 0.96
C THR A 132 -9.23 10.52 -0.44
N ASN A 133 -9.88 9.80 -1.35
CA ASN A 133 -10.11 10.26 -2.73
C ASN A 133 -8.81 10.70 -3.46
N ALA A 134 -7.69 10.02 -3.18
CA ALA A 134 -6.38 10.38 -3.75
C ALA A 134 -6.23 10.06 -5.25
N ILE A 135 -7.19 9.37 -5.88
CA ILE A 135 -7.11 8.94 -7.28
C ILE A 135 -7.98 9.85 -8.13
N ILE A 136 -7.37 10.63 -9.01
CA ILE A 136 -8.03 11.52 -9.97
C ILE A 136 -8.16 10.80 -11.31
N ILE A 137 -9.35 10.89 -11.93
CA ILE A 137 -9.65 10.39 -13.26
C ILE A 137 -10.27 11.50 -14.09
N GLU A 138 -9.77 11.66 -15.31
CA GLU A 138 -10.26 12.61 -16.30
C GLU A 138 -10.64 11.90 -17.60
N ASP A 139 -11.69 12.38 -18.24
CA ASP A 139 -12.14 11.97 -19.56
C ASP A 139 -11.16 12.45 -20.66
N PRO A 140 -11.12 11.83 -21.85
CA PRO A 140 -10.37 12.34 -23.01
C PRO A 140 -10.68 13.80 -23.38
N ALA A 141 -11.87 14.32 -23.03
CA ALA A 141 -12.20 15.73 -23.20
C ALA A 141 -11.54 16.66 -22.16
N GLY A 142 -10.80 16.14 -21.19
CA GLY A 142 -10.19 16.88 -20.09
C GLY A 142 -11.14 17.21 -18.94
N ASN A 143 -12.29 16.55 -18.87
CA ASN A 143 -13.25 16.72 -17.78
C ASN A 143 -12.91 15.75 -16.64
N GLN A 144 -12.67 16.26 -15.44
CA GLN A 144 -12.50 15.42 -14.26
C GLN A 144 -13.82 14.71 -13.93
N ILE A 145 -13.81 13.38 -13.97
CA ILE A 145 -14.98 12.54 -13.65
C ILE A 145 -14.97 12.07 -12.20
N TRP A 146 -13.78 12.04 -11.57
CA TRP A 146 -13.58 11.61 -10.20
C TRP A 146 -12.22 12.10 -9.66
N PRO A 147 -12.09 12.41 -8.36
CA PRO A 147 -13.18 12.81 -7.46
C PRO A 147 -13.85 14.11 -7.89
#